data_AF-A0A832ARK0-F1
#
_entry.id   AF-A0A832ARK0-F1
#
_cell.length_a   1.000
_cell.length_b   1.000
_cell.length_c   1.000
_cell.angle_alpha   90.00
_cell.angle_beta   90.00
_cell.angle_gamma   90.00
#
_symmetry.space_group_name_H-M   'P 1'
#
loop_
_entity.id
_entity.type
_entity.pdbx_description
1 polymer ?
#
loop_
_entity_poly.entity_id
_entity_poly.type
_entity_poly.pdbx_seq_one_letter_code
_entity_poly.pdbx_strand_id
1 'polypeptide(L)'
;MSSPLLSVQDDIATAKTPKIQVGVSGFIVRHFNEEHSSIIANATVIAYDENRSISRLQLNHYDGLRQNSLPSGKWTPQVGDELILAFGYTRALLIAPNEAIYHNITSRITSIDWQHPDGFATTLSYAGHPT
;
A
#
# COMPACT_ATOMS: atom_id res chain seq x y z
N MET A 1 -3.40 2.34 7.12
CA MET A 1 -3.19 2.01 8.55
C MET A 1 -1.78 2.40 8.95
N SER A 2 -1.57 2.89 10.18
CA SER A 2 -0.25 3.26 10.70
C SER A 2 0.16 2.42 11.92
N SER A 3 1.44 2.06 12.04
CA SER A 3 2.02 1.38 13.21
C SER A 3 3.53 1.62 13.27
N PRO A 4 4.17 1.74 14.45
CA PRO A 4 5.62 1.84 14.53
C PRO A 4 6.33 0.51 14.23
N LEU A 5 7.52 0.57 13.63
CA LEU A 5 8.40 -0.58 13.47
C LEU A 5 8.94 -1.05 14.83
N LEU A 6 8.87 -2.36 15.07
CA LEU A 6 9.34 -3.03 16.30
C LEU A 6 10.77 -3.53 16.18
N SER A 7 11.14 -4.05 15.02
CA SER A 7 12.50 -4.46 14.70
C SER A 7 12.81 -4.23 13.24
N VAL A 8 14.08 -3.97 12.95
CA VAL A 8 14.63 -3.91 11.59
C VAL A 8 15.94 -4.68 11.59
N GLN A 9 16.06 -5.66 10.71
CA GLN A 9 17.26 -6.46 10.51
C GLN A 9 17.46 -6.64 9.00
N ASP A 10 18.52 -6.03 8.47
CA ASP A 10 18.74 -5.89 7.03
C ASP A 10 17.50 -5.29 6.34
N ASP A 11 16.99 -5.96 5.31
CA ASP A 11 15.79 -5.55 4.58
C ASP A 11 14.50 -6.16 5.16
N ILE A 12 14.53 -6.70 6.38
CA ILE A 12 13.37 -7.29 7.04
C ILE A 12 12.96 -6.45 8.25
N ALA A 13 11.68 -6.07 8.30
CA ALA A 13 11.12 -5.39 9.46
C ALA A 13 9.94 -6.16 10.07
N THR A 14 9.65 -5.88 11.33
CA THR A 14 8.45 -6.35 12.00
C THR A 14 7.65 -5.19 12.59
N ALA A 15 6.32 -5.30 12.56
CA ALA A 15 5.42 -4.32 13.16
C ALA A 15 4.14 -4.97 13.65
N LYS A 16 3.56 -4.41 14.72
CA LYS A 16 2.26 -4.86 15.20
C LYS A 16 1.17 -4.37 14.25
N THR A 17 0.38 -5.29 13.71
CA THR A 17 -0.65 -4.99 12.72
C THR A 17 -1.86 -5.91 12.92
N PRO A 18 -3.08 -5.45 12.61
CA PRO A 18 -4.26 -6.29 12.54
C PRO A 18 -4.10 -7.26 11.38
N LYS A 19 -5.04 -8.19 11.28
CA LYS A 19 -5.02 -9.21 10.24
C LYS A 19 -4.91 -8.55 8.86
N ILE A 20 -3.80 -8.83 8.18
CA ILE A 20 -3.48 -8.30 6.87
C ILE A 20 -3.01 -9.42 5.97
N GLN A 21 -3.35 -9.34 4.68
CA GLN A 21 -2.94 -10.34 3.71
C GLN A 21 -1.46 -10.17 3.33
N VAL A 22 -0.81 -11.30 3.08
CA VAL A 22 0.50 -11.34 2.45
C VAL A 22 0.40 -10.72 1.04
N GLY A 23 1.37 -9.89 0.68
CA GLY A 23 1.39 -9.14 -0.57
C GLY A 23 0.84 -7.71 -0.46
N VAL A 24 0.23 -7.33 0.66
CA VAL A 24 -0.16 -5.92 0.87
C VAL A 24 1.09 -5.05 0.96
N SER A 25 1.09 -3.98 0.17
CA SER A 25 2.19 -3.01 0.10
C SER A 25 1.90 -1.76 0.94
N GLY A 26 2.97 -1.02 1.21
CA GLY A 26 2.96 0.22 1.94
C GLY A 26 4.33 0.90 1.94
N PHE A 27 4.49 1.83 2.88
CA PHE A 27 5.64 2.71 2.97
C PHE A 27 6.15 2.79 4.41
N ILE A 28 7.46 3.00 4.57
CA ILE A 28 8.07 3.43 5.82
C ILE A 28 8.28 4.93 5.77
N VAL A 29 7.74 5.63 6.75
CA VAL A 29 7.81 7.08 6.92
C VAL A 29 8.67 7.39 8.13
N ARG A 30 9.68 8.25 7.93
CA ARG A 30 10.44 8.85 9.01
C ARG A 30 9.93 10.25 9.29
N HIS A 31 9.60 10.51 10.55
CA HIS A 31 9.36 11.87 11.05
C HIS A 31 10.67 12.43 11.58
N PHE A 32 11.14 13.54 11.00
CA PHE A 32 12.35 14.24 11.45
C PHE A 32 12.04 15.23 12.56
N ASN A 33 10.83 15.80 12.54
CA ASN A 33 10.23 16.62 13.58
C ASN A 33 8.69 16.58 13.39
N GLU A 34 7.96 17.43 14.13
CA GLU A 34 6.49 17.46 14.09
C GLU A 34 5.90 17.88 12.73
N GLU A 35 6.66 18.64 11.92
CA GLU A 35 6.18 19.18 10.64
C GLU A 35 6.80 18.48 9.41
N HIS A 36 7.93 17.81 9.57
CA HIS A 36 8.73 17.29 8.47
C HIS A 36 8.85 15.78 8.54
N SER A 37 8.34 15.11 7.52
CA SER A 37 8.45 13.66 7.34
C SER A 37 8.78 13.29 5.90
N SER A 38 9.29 12.07 5.69
CA SER A 38 9.58 11.57 4.35
C SER A 38 9.41 10.05 4.27
N ILE A 39 9.00 9.57 3.09
CA ILE A 39 9.01 8.15 2.77
C ILE A 39 10.45 7.73 2.50
N ILE A 40 10.95 6.75 3.27
CA ILE A 40 12.34 6.30 3.19
C ILE A 40 12.49 4.90 2.59
N ALA A 41 11.42 4.09 2.62
CA ALA A 41 11.42 2.75 2.03
C ALA A 41 10.02 2.31 1.63
N ASN A 42 9.94 1.42 0.65
CA ASN A 42 8.78 0.59 0.38
C ASN A 42 8.72 -0.56 1.38
N ALA A 43 7.51 -1.02 1.71
CA ALA A 43 7.29 -2.19 2.55
C ALA A 43 6.26 -3.11 1.91
N THR A 44 6.50 -4.42 1.95
CA THR A 44 5.56 -5.44 1.48
C THR A 44 5.40 -6.51 2.55
N VAL A 45 4.16 -6.85 2.91
CA VAL A 45 3.88 -7.93 3.87
C VAL A 45 4.28 -9.27 3.26
N ILE A 46 5.20 -9.99 3.91
CA ILE A 46 5.66 -11.32 3.49
C ILE A 46 5.20 -12.45 4.42
N ALA A 47 4.81 -12.12 5.66
CA ALA A 47 4.21 -13.07 6.59
C ALA A 47 3.40 -12.35 7.67
N TYR A 48 2.45 -13.05 8.27
CA TYR A 48 1.65 -12.57 9.40
C TYR A 48 1.59 -13.66 10.48
N ASP A 49 1.93 -13.31 11.72
CA ASP A 49 1.77 -14.15 12.90
C ASP A 49 0.45 -13.79 13.59
N GLU A 50 -0.56 -14.67 13.48
CA GLU A 50 -1.88 -14.47 14.08
C GLU A 50 -1.83 -14.45 15.62
N ASN A 51 -0.93 -15.24 16.23
CA ASN A 51 -0.86 -15.35 17.70
C ASN A 51 -0.33 -14.07 18.34
N ARG A 52 0.60 -13.38 17.65
CA ARG A 52 1.24 -12.16 18.15
C ARG A 52 0.70 -10.88 17.52
N SER A 53 -0.12 -11.00 16.47
CA SER A 53 -0.57 -9.89 15.64
C SER A 53 0.61 -9.08 15.08
N ILE A 54 1.65 -9.78 14.60
CA ILE A 54 2.87 -9.18 14.06
C ILE A 54 2.96 -9.51 12.58
N SER A 55 3.14 -8.48 11.75
CA SER A 55 3.52 -8.64 10.34
C SER A 55 5.04 -8.62 10.20
N ARG A 56 5.54 -9.48 9.32
CA ARG A 56 6.90 -9.43 8.80
C ARG A 56 6.87 -8.80 7.42
N LEU A 57 7.76 -7.86 7.20
CA LEU A 57 7.77 -6.95 6.05
C LEU A 57 9.09 -7.10 5.32
N GLN A 58 9.03 -7.18 3.99
CA GLN A 58 10.17 -6.97 3.12
C GLN A 58 10.27 -5.47 2.83
N LEU A 59 11.44 -4.89 3.11
CA LEU A 59 11.75 -3.51 2.80
C LEU A 59 12.47 -3.45 1.44
N ASN A 60 12.18 -2.41 0.68
CA ASN A 60 12.86 -2.12 -0.59
C ASN A 60 13.11 -0.61 -0.68
N HIS A 61 14.11 -0.22 -1.49
CA HIS A 61 14.38 1.20 -1.74
C HIS A 61 13.13 1.90 -2.30
N TYR A 62 12.92 3.15 -1.89
CA TYR A 62 11.84 4.01 -2.41
C TYR A 62 12.39 4.97 -3.45
N ASP A 63 11.93 4.82 -4.69
CA ASP A 63 12.33 5.64 -5.85
C ASP A 63 11.15 6.39 -6.49
N GLY A 64 9.95 6.32 -5.91
CA GLY A 64 8.73 6.92 -6.47
C GLY A 64 8.75 8.46 -6.59
N LEU A 65 9.65 9.13 -5.86
CA LEU A 65 9.87 10.59 -5.92
C LEU A 65 11.27 10.95 -6.46
N ARG A 66 11.93 10.03 -7.16
CA ARG A 66 13.29 10.27 -7.67
C ARG A 66 13.31 11.45 -8.65
N GLN A 67 14.15 12.43 -8.34
CA GLN A 67 14.46 13.57 -9.21
C GLN A 67 15.98 13.69 -9.34
N ASN A 68 16.51 13.62 -10.57
CA ASN A 68 17.95 13.64 -10.81
C ASN A 68 18.60 14.98 -10.39
N SER A 69 17.82 16.06 -10.35
CA SER A 69 18.28 17.39 -9.95
C SER A 69 18.21 17.64 -8.44
N LEU A 70 17.61 16.72 -7.65
CA LEU A 70 17.49 16.86 -6.21
C LEU A 70 18.36 15.82 -5.49
N PRO A 71 18.93 16.17 -4.33
CA PRO A 71 19.63 15.19 -3.52
C PRO A 71 18.65 14.13 -3.00
N SER A 72 19.11 12.89 -2.90
CA SER A 72 18.39 11.82 -2.21
C SER A 72 18.83 11.75 -0.74
N GLY A 73 17.88 11.36 0.12
CA GLY A 73 18.18 11.01 1.49
C GLY A 73 19.01 9.73 1.60
N LYS A 74 19.89 9.65 2.60
CA LYS A 74 20.68 8.45 2.92
C LYS A 74 20.12 7.69 4.13
N TRP A 75 18.84 7.89 4.43
CA TRP A 75 18.20 7.32 5.62
C TRP A 75 17.86 5.85 5.40
N THR A 76 18.20 5.01 6.37
CA THR A 76 17.80 3.60 6.43
C THR A 76 16.69 3.43 7.46
N PRO A 77 15.70 2.55 7.22
CA PRO A 77 14.65 2.23 8.19
C PRO A 77 15.20 1.82 9.56
N GLN A 78 14.53 2.23 10.63
CA GLN A 78 14.92 1.93 12.01
C GLN A 78 13.69 1.72 12.91
N VAL A 79 13.93 1.17 14.10
CA VAL A 79 12.88 0.98 15.12
C VAL A 79 12.24 2.32 15.46
N GLY A 80 10.90 2.35 15.51
CA GLY A 80 10.11 3.55 15.77
C GLY A 80 9.72 4.36 14.53
N ASP A 81 10.27 4.08 13.34
CA ASP A 81 9.73 4.65 12.11
C ASP A 81 8.29 4.18 11.88
N GLU A 82 7.50 5.00 11.18
CA GLU A 82 6.09 4.74 10.94
C GLU A 82 5.92 3.84 9.72
N LEU A 83 5.21 2.72 9.89
CA LEU A 83 4.75 1.87 8.80
C LEU A 83 3.33 2.28 8.40
N ILE A 84 3.16 2.67 7.14
CA ILE A 84 1.86 2.93 6.53
C ILE A 84 1.52 1.82 5.55
N LEU A 85 0.54 0.98 5.87
CA LEU A 85 0.07 -0.13 5.02
C LEU A 85 -1.28 0.14 4.39
N ALA A 86 -1.52 -0.55 3.27
CA ALA A 86 -2.76 -0.50 2.49
C ALA A 86 -3.12 0.93 2.05
N PHE A 87 -2.09 1.74 1.75
CA PHE A 87 -2.29 3.07 1.21
C PHE A 87 -2.92 2.99 -0.17
N GLY A 88 -4.02 3.70 -0.40
CA GLY A 88 -4.75 3.67 -1.67
C GLY A 88 -5.69 2.46 -1.86
N TYR A 89 -5.83 1.57 -0.87
CA TYR A 89 -6.77 0.43 -0.92
C TYR A 89 -8.24 0.85 -0.68
N THR A 90 -8.54 2.14 -0.85
CA THR A 90 -9.89 2.68 -0.79
C THR A 90 -10.62 2.60 -2.13
N ARG A 91 -9.94 2.16 -3.20
CA ARG A 91 -10.51 2.00 -4.55
C ARG A 91 -10.55 0.54 -4.95
N ALA A 92 -11.64 0.14 -5.59
CA ALA A 92 -11.76 -1.21 -6.14
C ALA A 92 -12.57 -1.21 -7.44
N LEU A 93 -12.26 -2.17 -8.31
CA LEU A 93 -13.07 -2.52 -9.48
C LEU A 93 -13.86 -3.78 -9.15
N LEU A 94 -15.19 -3.69 -9.21
CA LEU A 94 -16.07 -4.84 -9.02
C LEU A 94 -16.32 -5.55 -10.35
N ILE A 95 -15.92 -6.81 -10.44
CA ILE A 95 -16.32 -7.71 -11.54
C ILE A 95 -17.57 -8.47 -11.11
N ALA A 96 -18.72 -8.07 -11.63
CA ALA A 96 -20.01 -8.67 -11.29
C ALA A 96 -20.57 -9.47 -12.49
N PRO A 97 -21.33 -10.56 -12.26
CA PRO A 97 -21.94 -11.35 -13.33
C PRO A 97 -23.00 -10.59 -14.13
N ASN A 98 -23.66 -9.59 -13.52
CA ASN A 98 -24.66 -8.75 -14.15
C ASN A 98 -24.81 -7.40 -13.42
N GLU A 99 -25.52 -6.47 -14.06
CA GLU A 99 -25.74 -5.10 -13.58
C GLU A 99 -26.52 -5.05 -12.25
N ALA A 100 -27.53 -5.90 -12.08
CA ALA A 100 -28.33 -5.91 -10.84
C ALA A 100 -27.48 -6.25 -9.61
N ILE A 101 -26.55 -7.21 -9.74
CA ILE A 101 -25.59 -7.55 -8.68
C ILE A 101 -24.61 -6.40 -8.46
N TYR A 102 -24.11 -5.79 -9.54
CA TYR A 102 -23.21 -4.64 -9.45
C TYR A 102 -23.81 -3.52 -8.60
N HIS A 103 -25.01 -3.04 -8.97
CA HIS A 103 -25.69 -1.95 -8.25
C HIS A 103 -26.05 -2.33 -6.81
N ASN A 104 -26.42 -3.59 -6.56
CA ASN A 104 -26.73 -4.04 -5.20
C ASN A 104 -25.51 -3.97 -4.28
N ILE A 105 -24.34 -4.41 -4.77
CA ILE A 105 -23.10 -4.40 -3.99
C ILE A 105 -22.59 -2.96 -3.82
N THR A 106 -22.52 -2.18 -4.90
CA THR A 106 -21.95 -0.82 -4.86
C THR A 106 -22.80 0.16 -4.07
N SER A 107 -24.13 -0.02 -4.03
CA SER A 107 -25.02 0.80 -3.19
C SER A 107 -24.93 0.50 -1.69
N ARG A 108 -24.48 -0.71 -1.31
CA ARG A 108 -24.39 -1.14 0.11
C ARG A 108 -23.03 -0.89 0.73
N ILE A 109 -21.96 -0.97 -0.07
CA ILE A 109 -20.59 -0.81 0.41
C ILE A 109 -20.10 0.59 0.02
N THR A 110 -20.18 1.53 0.97
CA THR A 110 -19.85 2.95 0.75
C THR A 110 -18.43 3.33 1.21
N SER A 111 -17.71 2.42 1.88
CA SER A 111 -16.33 2.63 2.30
C SER A 111 -15.30 2.49 1.17
N ILE A 112 -15.76 2.09 -0.02
CA ILE A 112 -14.95 1.88 -1.21
C ILE A 112 -15.38 2.85 -2.30
N ASP A 113 -14.40 3.47 -2.93
CA ASP A 113 -14.53 4.26 -4.16
C ASP A 113 -14.51 3.31 -5.37
N TRP A 114 -15.71 2.93 -5.80
CA TRP A 114 -15.92 1.97 -6.89
C TRP A 114 -15.54 2.57 -8.24
N GLN A 115 -14.52 1.99 -8.87
CA GLN A 115 -14.13 2.36 -10.23
C GLN A 115 -15.13 1.78 -11.24
N HIS A 116 -15.63 2.62 -12.14
CA HIS A 116 -16.62 2.20 -13.12
C HIS A 116 -16.03 1.17 -14.11
N PRO A 117 -16.71 0.04 -14.38
CA PRO A 117 -16.18 -1.03 -15.23
C PRO A 117 -15.91 -0.58 -16.67
N ASP A 118 -16.66 0.39 -17.19
CA ASP A 118 -16.43 0.93 -18.55
C ASP A 118 -15.05 1.58 -18.71
N GLY A 119 -14.48 2.14 -17.63
CA GLY A 119 -13.12 2.69 -17.67
C GLY A 119 -12.10 1.59 -17.95
N PHE A 120 -12.25 0.45 -17.26
CA PHE A 120 -11.42 -0.74 -17.49
C PHE A 120 -11.65 -1.33 -18.89
N ALA A 121 -12.90 -1.44 -19.33
CA ALA A 121 -13.24 -1.93 -20.67
C ALA A 121 -12.64 -1.03 -21.77
N THR A 122 -12.63 0.29 -21.57
CA THR A 122 -12.00 1.24 -22.49
C THR A 122 -10.49 1.02 -22.57
N THR A 123 -9.82 0.83 -21.43
CA THR A 123 -8.38 0.50 -21.40
C THR A 123 -8.08 -0.80 -22.15
N LEU A 124 -8.90 -1.85 -21.96
CA LEU A 124 -8.76 -3.10 -22.69
C LEU A 124 -8.97 -2.93 -24.19
N SER A 125 -9.98 -2.16 -24.60
CA SER A 125 -10.26 -1.86 -25.99
C SER A 125 -9.09 -1.16 -26.66
N TYR A 126 -8.53 -0.14 -26.01
CA TYR A 126 -7.34 0.58 -26.48
C TYR A 126 -6.11 -0.33 -26.59
N ALA A 127 -5.86 -1.17 -25.59
CA ALA A 127 -4.72 -2.09 -25.60
C ALA A 127 -4.84 -3.17 -26.69
N GLY A 128 -6.06 -3.64 -26.97
CA GLY A 128 -6.34 -4.63 -28.01
C GLY A 128 -6.38 -4.04 -29.43
N HIS A 129 -6.67 -2.74 -29.55
CA HIS A 129 -6.76 -2.03 -30.83
C HIS A 129 -5.99 -0.70 -30.76
N PRO A 130 -4.64 -0.73 -30.76
CA PRO A 130 -3.86 0.49 -30.77
C PRO A 130 -4.07 1.21 -32.11
N THR A 131 -4.81 2.32 -32.07
CA THR A 131 -4.97 3.27 -33.19
C THR A 131 -3.85 4.29 -33.21
#